data_AF-E4Y9A4-F1
#
_entry.id   AF-E4Y9A4-F1
#
_cell.length_a   1.000
_cell.length_b   1.000
_cell.length_c   1.000
_cell.angle_alpha   90.00
_cell.angle_beta   90.00
_cell.angle_gamma   90.00
#
_symmetry.space_group_name_H-M   'P 1'
#
loop_
_entity.id
_entity.type
_entity.pdbx_description
1 polymer ?
#
loop_
_entity_poly.entity_id
_entity_poly.type
_entity_poly.pdbx_seq_one_letter_code
_entity_poly.pdbx_strand_id
1 'polypeptide(L)'
;MVMGDFLERLKGRWVQTKTENMDAIYVASQASYIKRKVAQMMTVHLQVEYPNPTSMFMSFQSKLKNMDMNLSFDGPSPHLSLSDEQVESTVKLEGDQMILHTTGMAYGETTRFFTFNGENELIIKQQIKEVIGTRWFERENQPPKAA
;
A
#
# COMPACT_ATOMS: atom_id res chain seq x y z
N MET A 1 16.07 15.36 11.39
CA MET A 1 14.75 15.22 11.99
C MET A 1 13.71 15.14 10.86
N VAL A 2 13.81 14.12 9.98
CA VAL A 2 13.03 14.03 8.73
C VAL A 2 12.17 12.76 8.69
N MET A 3 12.61 11.68 9.34
CA MET A 3 11.90 10.39 9.35
C MET A 3 10.58 10.42 10.14
N GLY A 4 10.47 11.27 11.16
CA GLY A 4 9.23 11.45 11.92
C GLY A 4 8.13 12.09 11.08
N ASP A 5 8.48 13.09 10.27
CA ASP A 5 7.51 13.90 9.54
C ASP A 5 6.79 13.10 8.45
N PHE A 6 7.50 12.22 7.74
CA PHE A 6 6.88 11.33 6.75
C PHE A 6 5.89 10.36 7.42
N LEU A 7 6.30 9.70 8.50
CA LEU A 7 5.45 8.74 9.19
C LEU A 7 4.22 9.42 9.79
N GLU A 8 4.39 10.56 10.46
CA GLU A 8 3.26 11.35 10.98
C GLU A 8 2.31 11.78 9.86
N ARG A 9 2.84 12.19 8.70
CA ARG A 9 2.01 12.52 7.53
C ARG A 9 1.27 11.31 6.99
N LEU A 10 1.85 10.11 7.02
CA LEU A 10 1.24 8.85 6.57
C LEU A 10 0.14 8.34 7.52
N LYS A 11 0.24 8.61 8.82
CA LYS A 11 -0.73 8.16 9.83
C LYS A 11 -2.14 8.63 9.53
N GLY A 12 -3.11 7.73 9.48
CA GLY A 12 -4.52 8.06 9.32
C GLY A 12 -5.23 7.22 8.27
N ARG A 13 -6.34 7.74 7.77
CA ARG A 13 -7.22 7.06 6.82
C ARG A 13 -7.16 7.74 5.46
N TRP A 14 -7.10 6.92 4.43
CA TRP A 14 -6.87 7.32 3.06
C TRP A 14 -7.86 6.60 2.15
N VAL A 15 -8.38 7.29 1.14
CA VAL A 15 -9.28 6.74 0.14
C VAL A 15 -8.62 6.85 -1.24
N GLN A 16 -8.61 5.75 -1.98
CA GLN A 16 -8.08 5.75 -3.34
C GLN A 16 -8.94 6.63 -4.25
N THR A 17 -8.31 7.55 -4.95
CA THR A 17 -8.97 8.47 -5.89
C THR A 17 -8.64 8.14 -7.34
N LYS A 18 -7.44 7.59 -7.60
CA LYS A 18 -6.96 7.30 -8.95
C LYS A 18 -6.10 6.06 -8.97
N THR A 19 -6.07 5.39 -10.11
CA THR A 19 -5.13 4.29 -10.40
C THR A 19 -4.57 4.41 -11.80
N GLU A 20 -3.40 3.85 -12.02
CA GLU A 20 -2.74 3.73 -13.31
C GLU A 20 -2.07 2.35 -13.41
N ASN A 21 -2.25 1.69 -14.54
CA ASN A 21 -1.65 0.40 -14.89
C ASN A 21 -1.82 -0.73 -13.83
N MET A 22 -2.84 -0.64 -12.96
CA MET A 22 -3.08 -1.65 -11.93
C MET A 22 -3.56 -2.98 -12.50
N ASP A 23 -4.16 -3.02 -13.70
CA ASP A 23 -4.49 -4.29 -14.37
C ASP A 23 -3.23 -5.11 -14.68
N ALA A 24 -2.18 -4.45 -15.18
CA ALA A 24 -0.92 -5.11 -15.49
C ALA A 24 -0.27 -5.67 -14.22
N ILE A 25 -0.36 -4.95 -13.09
CA ILE A 25 0.07 -5.47 -11.79
C ILE A 25 -0.71 -6.72 -11.41
N TYR A 26 -2.04 -6.73 -11.58
CA TYR A 26 -2.83 -7.92 -11.27
C TYR A 26 -2.53 -9.09 -12.21
N VAL A 27 -2.21 -8.83 -13.49
CA VAL A 27 -1.72 -9.86 -14.42
C VAL A 27 -0.37 -10.41 -13.96
N ALA A 28 0.57 -9.53 -13.60
CA ALA A 28 1.88 -9.91 -13.08
C ALA A 28 1.79 -10.69 -11.76
N SER A 29 0.79 -10.37 -10.94
CA SER A 29 0.47 -11.10 -9.70
C SER A 29 -0.32 -12.39 -9.94
N GLN A 30 -0.45 -12.84 -11.19
CA GLN A 30 -1.16 -14.06 -11.59
C GLN A 30 -2.65 -14.10 -11.16
N ALA A 31 -3.28 -12.94 -10.97
CA ALA A 31 -4.70 -12.88 -10.61
C ALA A 31 -5.58 -13.28 -11.82
N SER A 32 -6.59 -14.12 -11.58
CA SER A 32 -7.53 -14.56 -12.61
C SER A 32 -8.35 -13.39 -13.16
N TYR A 33 -8.76 -13.48 -14.43
CA TYR A 33 -9.50 -12.40 -15.12
C TYR A 33 -10.70 -11.86 -14.32
N ILE A 34 -11.50 -12.76 -13.74
CA ILE A 34 -12.66 -12.39 -12.92
C ILE A 34 -12.23 -11.58 -11.69
N LYS A 35 -11.20 -12.03 -10.96
CA LYS A 35 -10.65 -11.29 -9.80
C LYS A 35 -10.15 -9.91 -10.22
N ARG A 36 -9.49 -9.78 -11.37
CA ARG A 36 -8.98 -8.49 -11.88
C ARG A 36 -10.11 -7.50 -12.17
N LYS A 37 -11.15 -7.93 -12.88
CA LYS A 37 -12.31 -7.07 -13.20
C LYS A 37 -13.02 -6.58 -11.95
N VAL A 38 -13.22 -7.47 -11.00
CA VAL A 38 -13.83 -7.11 -9.72
C VAL A 38 -12.96 -6.14 -8.94
N ALA A 39 -11.64 -6.39 -8.84
CA ALA A 39 -10.71 -5.52 -8.13
C ALA A 39 -10.55 -4.11 -8.76
N GLN A 40 -10.79 -3.96 -10.06
CA GLN A 40 -10.78 -2.65 -10.74
C GLN A 40 -11.99 -1.77 -10.38
N MET A 41 -13.12 -2.39 -10.04
CA MET A 41 -14.34 -1.66 -9.66
C MET A 41 -14.32 -1.21 -8.20
N MET A 42 -13.25 -1.50 -7.46
CA MET A 42 -13.19 -1.29 -6.02
C MET A 42 -12.33 -0.10 -5.66
N THR A 43 -12.92 0.79 -4.88
CA THR A 43 -12.19 1.76 -4.09
C THR A 43 -11.48 1.03 -2.95
N VAL A 44 -10.17 1.27 -2.84
CA VAL A 44 -9.36 0.78 -1.71
C VAL A 44 -9.26 1.90 -0.70
N HIS A 45 -9.53 1.57 0.56
CA HIS A 45 -9.24 2.43 1.70
C HIS A 45 -7.95 1.93 2.35
N LEU A 46 -7.13 2.84 2.83
CA LEU A 46 -5.90 2.52 3.54
C LEU A 46 -5.97 3.16 4.92
N GLN A 47 -5.75 2.37 5.95
CA GLN A 47 -5.61 2.84 7.33
C GLN A 47 -4.19 2.56 7.81
N VAL A 48 -3.55 3.57 8.38
CA VAL A 48 -2.19 3.48 8.94
C VAL A 48 -2.20 3.98 10.37
N GLU A 49 -1.67 3.17 11.28
CA GLU A 49 -1.52 3.49 12.70
C GLU A 49 -0.14 3.06 13.21
N TYR A 50 0.32 3.70 14.28
CA TYR A 50 1.56 3.36 14.96
C TYR A 50 1.22 2.97 16.41
N PRO A 51 0.91 1.68 16.66
CA PRO A 51 0.52 1.24 18.00
C PRO A 51 1.67 1.34 19.00
N ASN A 52 2.92 1.31 18.53
CA ASN A 52 4.11 1.56 19.33
C ASN A 52 5.23 2.16 18.43
N PRO A 53 6.34 2.66 19.00
CA PRO A 53 7.41 3.30 18.23
C PRO A 53 8.16 2.40 17.25
N THR A 54 8.04 1.08 17.41
CA THR A 54 8.79 0.06 16.65
C THR A 54 7.96 -0.64 15.58
N SER A 55 6.67 -0.32 15.46
CA SER A 55 5.78 -0.96 14.51
C SER A 55 4.70 -0.05 13.92
N MET A 56 4.23 -0.45 12.75
CA MET A 56 3.15 0.16 11.99
C MET A 56 2.07 -0.88 11.73
N PHE A 57 0.83 -0.55 12.06
CA PHE A 57 -0.33 -1.26 11.56
C PHE A 57 -0.76 -0.63 10.24
N MET A 58 -0.93 -1.46 9.20
CA MET A 58 -1.40 -1.04 7.89
C MET A 58 -2.52 -1.97 7.42
N SER A 59 -3.66 -1.40 7.06
CA SER A 59 -4.82 -2.13 6.57
C SER A 59 -5.25 -1.59 5.21
N PHE A 60 -5.16 -2.43 4.18
CA PHE A 60 -5.80 -2.15 2.89
C PHE A 60 -7.18 -2.79 2.88
N GLN A 61 -8.20 -1.95 2.85
CA GLN A 61 -9.60 -2.34 2.96
C GLN A 61 -10.29 -2.19 1.62
N SER A 62 -11.02 -3.23 1.21
CA SER A 62 -11.85 -3.21 0.01
C SER A 62 -13.17 -3.93 0.31
N LYS A 63 -14.16 -3.80 -0.56
CA LYS A 63 -15.44 -4.53 -0.39
C LYS A 63 -15.28 -6.06 -0.41
N LEU A 64 -14.21 -6.60 -1.00
CA LEU A 64 -13.99 -8.04 -1.06
C LEU A 64 -13.21 -8.58 0.12
N LYS A 65 -12.13 -7.88 0.47
CA LYS A 65 -11.14 -8.40 1.39
C LYS A 65 -10.30 -7.27 1.96
N ASN A 66 -9.96 -7.44 3.23
CA ASN A 66 -9.00 -6.61 3.91
C ASN A 66 -7.65 -7.34 3.97
N MET A 67 -6.57 -6.60 3.80
CA MET A 67 -5.22 -7.08 4.04
C MET A 67 -4.64 -6.27 5.18
N ASP A 68 -4.58 -6.90 6.35
CA ASP A 68 -4.09 -6.30 7.58
C ASP A 68 -2.66 -6.76 7.84
N MET A 69 -1.78 -5.82 8.17
CA MET A 69 -0.36 -6.06 8.33
C MET A 69 0.13 -5.34 9.59
N ASN A 70 0.81 -6.08 10.46
CA ASN A 70 1.61 -5.53 11.54
C ASN A 70 3.07 -5.56 11.10
N LEU A 71 3.60 -4.40 10.72
CA LEU A 71 4.91 -4.23 10.13
C LEU A 71 5.89 -3.70 11.18
N SER A 72 6.98 -4.41 11.42
CA SER A 72 8.11 -3.95 12.25
C SER A 72 9.03 -3.03 11.44
N PHE A 73 9.58 -2.01 12.10
CA PHE A 73 10.64 -1.19 11.52
C PHE A 73 12.04 -1.78 11.71
N ASP A 74 12.18 -2.79 12.58
CA ASP A 74 13.46 -3.38 12.97
C ASP A 74 13.74 -4.71 12.25
N GLY A 75 12.78 -5.23 11.49
CA GLY A 75 12.96 -6.51 10.81
C GLY A 75 11.77 -7.01 10.00
N PRO A 76 11.86 -8.26 9.51
CA PRO A 76 10.81 -8.88 8.71
C PRO A 76 9.52 -9.11 9.49
N SER A 77 8.39 -9.05 8.78
CA SER A 77 7.05 -9.12 9.35
C SER A 77 6.20 -10.13 8.60
N PRO A 78 5.91 -11.31 9.18
CA PRO A 78 5.05 -12.31 8.56
C PRO A 78 3.59 -11.85 8.58
N HIS A 79 2.88 -12.07 7.48
CA HIS A 79 1.45 -11.74 7.33
C HIS A 79 0.84 -12.57 6.20
N LEU A 80 -0.47 -12.43 6.00
CA LEU A 80 -1.20 -13.09 4.92
C LEU A 80 -1.34 -12.15 3.71
N SER A 81 -1.11 -12.69 2.52
CA SER A 81 -1.40 -11.99 1.27
C SER A 81 -2.91 -11.88 1.02
N LEU A 82 -3.31 -11.11 0.02
CA LEU A 82 -4.71 -11.09 -0.45
C LEU A 82 -5.22 -12.46 -0.90
N SER A 83 -4.33 -13.40 -1.22
CA SER A 83 -4.65 -14.78 -1.60
C SER A 83 -4.54 -15.78 -0.44
N ASP A 84 -4.39 -15.30 0.81
CA ASP A 84 -4.21 -16.14 2.02
C ASP A 84 -2.90 -16.95 2.03
N GLU A 85 -1.93 -16.56 1.22
CA GLU A 85 -0.59 -17.13 1.26
C GLU A 85 0.21 -16.49 2.40
N GLN A 86 1.03 -17.28 3.09
CA GLN A 86 2.00 -16.74 4.04
C GLN A 86 3.11 -16.01 3.29
N VAL A 87 3.30 -14.75 3.64
CA VAL A 87 4.28 -13.85 3.05
C VAL A 87 5.03 -13.10 4.14
N GLU A 88 6.16 -12.52 3.77
CA GLU A 88 6.99 -11.73 4.68
C GLU A 88 7.26 -10.37 4.07
N SER A 89 7.16 -9.31 4.88
CA SER A 89 7.44 -7.93 4.46
C SER A 89 8.55 -7.30 5.28
N THR A 90 9.39 -6.49 4.63
CA THR A 90 10.33 -5.59 5.29
C THR A 90 9.98 -4.14 4.96
N VAL A 91 10.20 -3.24 5.93
CA VAL A 91 9.98 -1.80 5.77
C VAL A 91 11.32 -1.08 5.81
N LYS A 92 11.55 -0.20 4.85
CA LYS A 92 12.68 0.73 4.84
C LYS A 92 12.18 2.16 4.70
N LEU A 93 12.74 3.07 5.48
CA LEU A 93 12.46 4.50 5.41
C LEU A 93 13.68 5.21 4.84
N GLU A 94 13.50 5.90 3.72
CA GLU A 94 14.57 6.62 3.01
C GLU A 94 14.10 8.03 2.68
N GLY A 95 14.56 9.02 3.45
CA GLY A 95 14.13 10.41 3.28
C GLY A 95 12.60 10.55 3.40
N ASP A 96 11.97 11.04 2.33
CA ASP A 96 10.52 11.26 2.23
C ASP A 96 9.77 10.09 1.57
N GLN A 97 10.35 8.90 1.63
CA GLN A 97 9.78 7.69 1.07
C GLN A 97 9.81 6.54 2.09
N MET A 98 8.75 5.74 2.06
CA MET A 98 8.74 4.41 2.65
C MET A 98 8.70 3.35 1.56
N ILE A 99 9.55 2.33 1.71
CA ILE A 99 9.65 1.18 0.82
C ILE A 99 9.18 -0.04 1.60
N LEU A 100 8.15 -0.71 1.10
CA LEU A 100 7.65 -1.98 1.60
C LEU A 100 8.01 -3.06 0.58
N HIS A 101 8.90 -3.96 0.93
CA HIS A 101 9.27 -5.10 0.10
C HIS A 101 8.63 -6.35 0.68
N THR A 102 7.93 -7.11 -0.16
CA THR A 102 7.21 -8.33 0.24
C THR A 102 7.69 -9.51 -0.58
N THR A 103 7.95 -10.64 0.07
CA THR A 103 8.40 -11.90 -0.53
C THR A 103 7.50 -13.08 -0.12
N GLY A 104 7.61 -14.20 -0.84
CA GLY A 104 6.89 -15.44 -0.53
C GLY A 104 5.61 -15.67 -1.35
N MET A 105 5.32 -14.81 -2.33
CA MET A 105 4.17 -14.97 -3.21
C MET A 105 4.50 -15.93 -4.35
N ALA A 106 3.49 -16.61 -4.92
CA ALA A 106 3.68 -17.53 -6.04
C ALA A 106 4.33 -16.88 -7.29
N TYR A 107 4.15 -15.56 -7.45
CA TYR A 107 4.75 -14.77 -8.53
C TYR A 107 6.11 -14.14 -8.18
N GLY A 108 6.65 -14.46 -7.00
CA GLY A 108 7.93 -13.96 -6.50
C GLY A 108 7.76 -12.86 -5.45
N GLU A 109 8.26 -11.66 -5.76
CA GLU A 109 8.30 -10.51 -4.87
C GLU A 109 7.52 -9.32 -5.41
N THR A 110 7.12 -8.41 -4.53
CA THR A 110 6.58 -7.10 -4.89
C THR A 110 7.19 -6.02 -4.02
N THR A 111 7.46 -4.86 -4.62
CA THR A 111 7.87 -3.67 -3.87
C THR A 111 6.80 -2.60 -3.99
N ARG A 112 6.44 -1.97 -2.88
CA ARG A 112 5.58 -0.80 -2.84
C ARG A 112 6.35 0.39 -2.30
N PHE A 113 6.34 1.47 -3.07
CA PHE A 113 6.95 2.74 -2.72
C PHE A 113 5.85 3.73 -2.35
N PHE A 114 5.92 4.25 -1.14
CA PHE A 114 4.99 5.22 -0.59
C PHE A 114 5.67 6.58 -0.57
N THR A 115 5.06 7.53 -1.26
CA THR A 115 5.56 8.90 -1.37
C THR A 115 4.39 9.86 -1.29
N PHE A 116 4.68 11.14 -1.07
CA PHE A 116 3.67 12.18 -1.17
C PHE A 116 3.99 13.14 -2.29
N ASN A 117 2.97 13.66 -2.97
CA ASN A 117 3.14 14.80 -3.87
C ASN A 117 3.10 16.14 -3.10
N GLY A 118 3.27 17.24 -3.84
CA GLY A 118 3.17 18.60 -3.31
C GLY A 118 1.78 18.99 -2.79
N GLU A 119 0.75 18.18 -3.05
CA GLU A 119 -0.65 18.44 -2.67
C GLU A 119 -1.14 17.59 -1.50
N ASN A 120 -0.24 16.90 -0.78
CA ASN A 120 -0.60 15.98 0.31
C ASN A 120 -1.39 14.73 -0.12
N GLU A 121 -1.39 14.37 -1.40
CA GLU A 121 -1.86 13.04 -1.82
C GLU A 121 -0.77 12.00 -1.58
N LEU A 122 -1.19 10.85 -1.07
CA LEU A 122 -0.35 9.67 -0.93
C LEU A 122 -0.31 8.94 -2.27
N ILE A 123 0.90 8.69 -2.77
CA ILE A 123 1.16 7.93 -3.98
C ILE A 123 1.80 6.60 -3.59
N ILE A 124 1.15 5.51 -3.98
CA ILE A 124 1.68 4.15 -3.81
C ILE A 124 2.00 3.58 -5.19
N LYS A 125 3.29 3.48 -5.49
CA LYS A 125 3.79 2.80 -6.68
C LYS A 125 4.09 1.36 -6.33
N GLN A 126 3.45 0.41 -7.01
CA GLN A 126 3.71 -1.01 -6.87
C GLN A 126 4.52 -1.51 -8.06
N GLN A 127 5.54 -2.30 -7.79
CA GLN A 127 6.38 -2.94 -8.80
C GLN A 127 6.41 -4.46 -8.58
N ILE A 128 6.25 -5.20 -9.69
CA ILE A 128 6.49 -6.64 -9.78
C ILE A 128 7.34 -6.86 -11.03
N LYS A 129 8.61 -7.26 -10.86
CA LYS A 129 9.60 -7.31 -11.95
C LYS A 129 9.68 -5.95 -12.67
N GLU A 130 9.43 -5.92 -13.99
CA GLU A 130 9.42 -4.71 -14.81
C GLU A 130 8.04 -4.02 -14.85
N VAL A 131 7.01 -4.64 -14.30
CA VAL A 131 5.64 -4.10 -14.32
C VAL A 131 5.45 -3.14 -13.16
N ILE A 132 4.95 -1.95 -13.49
CA ILE A 132 4.71 -0.85 -12.54
C ILE A 132 3.24 -0.43 -12.64
N GLY A 133 2.59 -0.31 -11.49
CA GLY A 133 1.28 0.33 -11.35
C GLY A 133 1.29 1.31 -10.21
N THR A 134 0.40 2.30 -10.26
CA THR A 134 0.37 3.39 -9.29
C THR A 134 -1.05 3.63 -8.81
N ARG A 135 -1.19 3.94 -7.52
CA ARG A 135 -2.44 4.39 -6.91
C ARG A 135 -2.21 5.72 -6.21
N TRP A 136 -3.20 6.59 -6.27
CA TRP A 136 -3.24 7.85 -5.55
C TRP A 136 -4.36 7.79 -4.53
N PHE A 137 -4.09 8.38 -3.36
CA PHE A 137 -5.02 8.43 -2.26
C PHE A 137 -5.07 9.84 -1.67
N GLU A 138 -6.29 10.24 -1.32
CA GLU A 138 -6.56 11.44 -0.54
C GLU A 138 -6.93 11.05 0.90
N ARG A 139 -6.80 11.99 1.84
CA ARG A 139 -7.22 11.74 3.23
C ARG A 139 -8.73 11.59 3.31
N GLU A 140 -9.18 10.55 4.00
CA GLU A 140 -10.60 10.35 4.31
C GLU A 140 -11.05 11.46 5.28
N ASN A 141 -12.09 12.21 4.91
CA ASN A 141 -12.64 13.37 5.63
C ASN A 141 -11.88 14.71 5.50
N GLN A 142 -11.12 14.94 4.42
CA GLN A 142 -10.80 16.34 4.07
C GLN A 142 -12.07 17.09 3.62
N PRO A 143 -12.27 18.35 4.02
CA PRO A 143 -13.30 19.18 3.41
C PRO A 143 -13.06 19.22 1.89
N PRO A 144 -14.10 19.16 1.05
CA PRO A 144 -13.92 19.17 -0.40
C PRO A 144 -13.05 20.35 -0.82
N LYS A 145 -12.05 20.11 -1.68
CA LYS A 145 -11.26 21.17 -2.32
C LYS A 145 -12.26 22.13 -2.98
N ALA A 146 -12.22 23.42 -2.63
CA ALA A 146 -13.06 24.43 -3.27
C ALA A 146 -12.77 24.41 -4.78
N ALA A 147 -13.83 24.33 -5.58
CA ALA A 147 -13.79 24.28 -7.04
C ALA A 147 -13.33 25.62 -7.64
#